data_AF-A0A8J5J778-F1
#
_entry.id   AF-A0A8J5J778-F1
#
_cell.length_a   1.000
_cell.length_b   1.000
_cell.length_c   1.000
_cell.angle_alpha   90.00
_cell.angle_beta   90.00
_cell.angle_gamma   90.00
#
_symmetry.space_group_name_H-M   'P 1'
#
loop_
_entity.id
_entity.type
_entity.pdbx_description
1 polymer ?
#
loop_
_entity_poly.entity_id
_entity_poly.type
_entity_poly.pdbx_seq_one_letter_code
_entity_poly.pdbx_strand_id
1 'polypeptide(L)'
;MLAHVPRKDDGSWGIAVKREVYHHNHQVSPEIYQHYPGIRQVSTQSPLVPGVELLMQGQEGTASIYEYIRENSDHRMTMTDVRNLIGRLRKSGKDLHFATPFSR
;
A
#
# COMPACT_ATOMS: atom_id res chain seq x y z
N MET A 1 5.38 9.47 -2.91
CA MET A 1 4.54 10.04 -4.00
C MET A 1 4.53 8.99 -5.10
N LEU A 2 3.35 8.55 -5.55
CA LEU A 2 3.21 7.49 -6.55
C LEU A 2 2.53 8.02 -7.81
N ALA A 3 3.12 7.77 -8.96
CA ALA A 3 2.50 8.01 -10.26
C ALA A 3 2.00 6.68 -10.83
N HIS A 4 0.78 6.68 -11.35
CA HIS A 4 0.26 5.59 -12.17
C HIS A 4 -0.45 6.15 -13.39
N VAL A 5 -0.63 5.30 -14.40
CA VAL A 5 -1.22 5.67 -15.69
C VAL A 5 -2.60 5.02 -15.82
N PRO A 6 -3.67 5.60 -15.24
CA PRO A 6 -5.01 5.06 -15.39
C PRO A 6 -5.58 5.37 -16.78
N ARG A 7 -6.40 4.44 -17.31
CA ARG A 7 -7.29 4.71 -18.43
C ARG A 7 -8.55 5.40 -17.90
N LYS A 8 -8.92 6.52 -18.51
CA LYS A 8 -10.12 7.29 -18.17
C LYS A 8 -11.36 6.68 -18.84
N ASP A 9 -12.53 7.11 -18.39
CA ASP A 9 -13.83 6.65 -18.91
C ASP A 9 -14.03 7.00 -20.40
N ASP A 10 -13.38 8.07 -20.88
CA ASP A 10 -13.37 8.49 -22.28
C ASP A 10 -12.39 7.70 -23.17
N GLY A 11 -11.72 6.68 -22.61
CA GLY A 11 -10.74 5.85 -23.32
C GLY A 11 -9.34 6.48 -23.44
N SER A 12 -9.15 7.74 -23.01
CA SER A 12 -7.84 8.38 -22.99
C SER A 12 -6.99 7.90 -21.81
N TRP A 13 -5.67 8.02 -21.95
CA TRP A 13 -4.73 7.76 -20.85
C TRP A 13 -4.46 9.04 -20.07
N GLY A 14 -4.44 8.95 -18.74
CA GLY A 14 -4.02 10.03 -17.86
C GLY A 14 -2.81 9.62 -17.02
N ILE A 15 -2.09 10.60 -16.49
CA ILE A 15 -1.13 10.38 -15.40
C ILE A 15 -1.80 10.84 -14.12
N ALA A 16 -1.90 9.96 -13.14
CA ALA A 16 -2.45 10.28 -11.82
C ALA A 16 -1.37 10.12 -10.77
N VAL A 17 -1.06 11.24 -10.10
CA VAL A 17 -0.09 11.27 -9.00
C VAL A 17 -0.83 11.32 -7.67
N LYS A 18 -0.62 10.30 -6.84
CA LYS A 18 -1.21 10.19 -5.50
C LYS A 18 -0.11 10.29 -4.45
N ARG A 19 -0.37 11.06 -3.40
CA ARG A 19 0.52 11.16 -2.23
C ARG A 19 -0.32 11.02 -0.97
N GLU A 20 0.03 10.05 -0.12
CA GLU A 20 -0.47 10.03 1.25
C GLU A 20 0.29 11.05 2.08
N VAL A 21 -0.44 11.81 2.89
CA VAL A 21 0.09 12.86 3.73
C VAL A 21 -0.48 12.64 5.13
N TYR A 22 0.39 12.28 6.08
CA TYR A 22 0.03 12.09 7.48
C TYR A 22 0.47 13.30 8.28
N HIS A 23 -0.47 14.01 8.89
CA HIS A 23 -0.23 15.22 9.70
C HIS A 23 -0.91 15.09 11.06
N HIS A 24 -0.37 15.80 12.04
CA HIS A 24 -0.97 15.93 13.36
C HIS A 24 -1.46 17.36 13.58
N ASN A 25 -2.47 17.48 14.43
CA ASN A 25 -3.02 18.77 14.86
C ASN A 25 -2.25 19.40 16.05
N HIS A 26 -1.19 18.74 16.53
CA HIS A 26 -0.34 19.20 17.63
C HIS A 26 1.12 18.77 17.42
N GLN A 27 2.05 19.41 18.13
CA GLN A 27 3.47 19.08 18.06
C GLN A 27 3.75 17.78 18.83
N VAL A 28 4.40 16.82 18.16
CA VAL A 28 4.81 15.53 18.73
C VAL A 28 6.30 15.33 18.49
N SER A 29 7.01 14.71 19.42
CA SER A 29 8.44 14.43 19.22
C SER A 29 8.64 13.39 18.09
N PRO A 30 9.74 13.44 17.33
CA PRO A 30 10.00 12.47 16.27
C PRO A 30 10.10 11.02 16.74
N GLU A 31 10.58 10.80 17.97
CA GLU A 31 10.67 9.47 18.58
C GLU A 31 9.27 8.91 18.85
N ILE A 32 8.40 9.70 19.48
CA ILE A 32 7.01 9.31 19.73
C ILE A 32 6.27 9.11 18.41
N TYR A 33 6.47 10.03 17.45
CA TYR A 33 5.88 9.96 16.12
C TYR A 33 6.14 8.63 15.43
N GLN A 34 7.39 8.12 15.48
CA GLN A 34 7.83 6.88 14.85
C GLN A 34 7.01 5.64 15.24
N HIS A 35 6.32 5.66 16.38
CA HIS A 35 5.53 4.54 16.87
C HIS A 35 4.02 4.67 16.59
N TYR A 36 3.55 5.75 15.96
CA TYR A 36 2.12 5.94 15.71
C TYR A 36 1.56 4.98 14.65
N PRO A 37 0.35 4.40 14.86
CA PRO A 37 -0.27 3.49 13.92
C PRO A 37 -0.37 4.04 12.49
N GLY A 38 -0.69 5.34 12.34
CA GLY A 38 -0.88 5.97 11.03
C GLY A 38 0.36 5.96 10.14
N ILE A 39 1.56 6.05 10.72
CA ILE A 39 2.80 5.94 9.93
C ILE A 39 3.39 4.52 9.95
N ARG A 40 2.99 3.70 10.91
CA ARG A 40 3.43 2.30 11.07
C ARG A 40 2.64 1.34 10.20
N GLN A 41 1.48 1.73 9.70
CA GLN A 41 0.57 0.88 8.95
C GLN A 41 0.18 1.51 7.62
N VAL A 42 0.18 0.70 6.57
CA VAL A 42 -0.42 1.03 5.29
C VAL A 42 -1.90 0.63 5.33
N SER A 43 -2.79 1.55 4.96
CA SER A 43 -4.23 1.27 4.79
C SER A 43 -4.46 0.38 3.56
N THR A 44 -5.50 -0.46 3.59
CA THR A 44 -5.91 -1.25 2.40
C THR A 44 -6.40 -0.39 1.24
N GLN A 45 -6.75 0.87 1.51
CA GLN A 45 -7.13 1.85 0.49
C GLN A 45 -5.94 2.70 0.01
N SER A 46 -4.72 2.40 0.48
CA SER A 46 -3.54 3.16 0.14
C SER A 46 -3.20 3.03 -1.35
N PRO A 47 -2.73 4.11 -2.02
CA PRO A 47 -2.20 4.01 -3.37
C PRO A 47 -0.97 3.09 -3.49
N LEU A 48 -0.35 2.71 -2.37
CA LEU A 48 0.75 1.72 -2.32
C LEU A 48 0.27 0.29 -2.54
N VAL A 49 -1.00 -0.02 -2.23
CA VAL A 49 -1.52 -1.41 -2.22
C VAL A 49 -1.38 -2.10 -3.57
N PRO A 50 -1.72 -1.49 -4.73
CA PRO A 50 -1.52 -2.14 -6.02
C PRO A 50 -0.07 -2.55 -6.28
N GLY A 51 0.91 -1.71 -5.90
CA GLY A 51 2.32 -2.05 -6.05
C GLY A 51 2.75 -3.19 -5.11
N VAL A 52 2.24 -3.20 -3.87
CA VAL A 52 2.48 -4.29 -2.91
C VAL A 52 1.88 -5.61 -3.42
N GLU A 53 0.67 -5.57 -3.99
CA GLU A 53 0.01 -6.76 -4.56
C GLU A 53 0.78 -7.31 -5.76
N LEU A 54 1.30 -6.45 -6.65
CA LEU A 54 2.15 -6.87 -7.76
C LEU A 54 3.42 -7.58 -7.28
N LEU A 55 4.10 -7.04 -6.26
CA LEU A 55 5.27 -7.69 -5.66
C LEU A 55 4.89 -9.04 -5.02
N MET A 56 3.75 -9.12 -4.35
CA MET A 56 3.23 -10.37 -3.78
C MET A 56 2.94 -11.41 -4.87
N GLN A 57 2.35 -11.01 -6.00
CA GLN A 57 2.05 -11.88 -7.15
C GLN A 57 3.34 -12.37 -7.84
N GLY A 58 4.35 -11.51 -7.94
CA GLY A 58 5.69 -11.84 -8.41
C GLY A 58 6.50 -12.71 -7.43
N GLN A 59 5.92 -13.09 -6.29
CA GLN A 59 6.57 -13.87 -5.23
C GLN A 59 7.82 -13.20 -4.65
N GLU A 60 7.87 -11.87 -4.70
CA GLU A 60 8.96 -11.09 -4.14
C GLU A 60 9.05 -11.25 -2.62
N GLY A 61 10.28 -11.13 -2.11
CA GLY A 61 10.55 -11.23 -0.68
C GLY A 61 9.92 -10.09 0.12
N THR A 62 9.65 -10.35 1.40
CA THR A 62 9.17 -9.31 2.33
C THR A 62 10.10 -8.08 2.43
N ALA A 63 11.39 -8.25 2.12
CA ALA A 63 12.35 -7.16 2.06
C ALA A 63 12.11 -6.25 0.84
N SER A 64 11.82 -6.81 -0.34
CA SER A 64 11.48 -6.02 -1.54
C SER A 64 10.23 -5.18 -1.31
N ILE A 65 9.21 -5.75 -0.65
CA ILE A 65 7.98 -5.02 -0.28
C ILE A 65 8.26 -3.91 0.74
N TYR A 66 9.14 -4.17 1.72
CA TYR A 66 9.58 -3.17 2.68
C TYR A 66 10.26 -1.98 1.98
N GLU A 67 11.23 -2.24 1.11
CA GLU A 67 11.95 -1.18 0.38
C GLU A 67 11.01 -0.39 -0.53
N TYR A 68 10.11 -1.08 -1.25
CA TYR A 68 9.10 -0.40 -2.06
C TYR A 68 8.27 0.60 -1.24
N ILE A 69 7.75 0.19 -0.08
CA ILE A 69 6.96 1.09 0.77
C ILE A 69 7.82 2.25 1.30
N ARG A 70 9.05 1.96 1.71
CA ARG A 70 10.02 2.94 2.23
C ARG A 70 10.40 4.00 1.19
N GLU A 71 10.59 3.60 -0.06
CA GLU A 71 10.99 4.50 -1.15
C GLU A 71 9.82 5.37 -1.64
N ASN A 72 8.59 4.87 -1.51
CA ASN A 72 7.43 5.50 -2.12
C ASN A 72 6.52 6.27 -1.13
N SER A 73 6.80 6.18 0.18
CA SER A 73 5.97 6.77 1.24
C SER A 73 6.77 7.20 2.47
N ASP A 74 6.14 8.03 3.30
CA ASP A 74 6.70 8.47 4.58
C ASP A 74 6.45 7.44 5.72
N HIS A 75 5.96 6.24 5.39
CA HIS A 75 5.72 5.20 6.37
C HIS A 75 7.02 4.71 7.03
N ARG A 76 6.94 4.43 8.32
CA ARG A 76 8.03 3.92 9.16
C ARG A 76 7.73 2.50 9.62
N MET A 77 7.41 1.62 8.68
CA MET A 77 7.07 0.24 8.99
C MET A 77 8.27 -0.53 9.56
N THR A 78 7.99 -1.52 10.39
CA THR A 78 8.94 -2.59 10.71
C THR A 78 8.69 -3.80 9.83
N MET A 79 9.63 -4.75 9.77
CA MET A 79 9.42 -6.02 9.07
C MET A 79 8.21 -6.79 9.60
N THR A 80 7.88 -6.67 10.89
CA THR A 80 6.67 -7.25 11.48
C THR A 80 5.42 -6.60 10.90
N ASP A 81 5.39 -5.27 10.77
CA ASP A 81 4.26 -4.56 10.18
C ASP A 81 4.06 -4.95 8.71
N VAL A 82 5.14 -5.16 7.94
CA VAL A 82 5.07 -5.62 6.55
C VAL A 82 4.47 -7.03 6.47
N ARG A 83 4.90 -7.96 7.33
CA ARG A 83 4.30 -9.30 7.41
C ARG A 83 2.82 -9.24 7.76
N ASN A 84 2.44 -8.36 8.69
CA ASN A 84 1.04 -8.15 9.07
C ASN A 84 0.23 -7.57 7.90
N LEU A 85 0.79 -6.59 7.16
CA LEU A 85 0.16 -6.03 5.96
C LEU A 85 -0.11 -7.12 4.92
N ILE A 86 0.90 -7.92 4.57
CA ILE A 86 0.78 -9.03 3.61
C ILE A 86 -0.27 -10.03 4.09
N GLY A 87 -0.26 -10.36 5.38
CA GLY A 87 -1.26 -11.22 6.01
C GLY A 87 -2.68 -10.68 5.86
N ARG A 88 -2.89 -9.38 6.06
CA ARG A 88 -4.19 -8.72 5.86
C ARG A 88 -4.61 -8.74 4.39
N LEU A 89 -3.70 -8.38 3.47
CA LEU A 89 -3.99 -8.34 2.02
C LEU A 89 -4.32 -9.73 1.46
N ARG A 90 -3.64 -10.78 1.94
CA ARG A 90 -3.96 -12.17 1.58
C ARG A 90 -5.34 -12.59 2.10
N LYS A 91 -5.79 -12.07 3.24
CA LYS A 91 -7.14 -12.35 3.77
C LYS A 91 -8.20 -11.59 2.98
N SER A 92 -8.01 -10.30 2.73
CA SER A 92 -8.95 -9.49 1.93
C SER A 92 -9.04 -9.97 0.48
N GLY A 93 -7.94 -10.42 -0.12
CA GLY A 93 -7.95 -11.02 -1.46
C GLY A 93 -8.70 -12.35 -1.52
N LYS A 94 -8.75 -13.13 -0.42
CA LYS A 94 -9.56 -14.35 -0.34
C LYS A 94 -11.05 -14.04 -0.26
N ASP A 95 -11.43 -12.93 0.37
CA ASP A 95 -12.83 -12.47 0.40
C ASP A 95 -13.28 -11.94 -0.99
N LEU A 96 -12.35 -11.42 -1.80
CA LEU A 96 -12.60 -11.01 -3.18
C LEU A 96 -12.59 -12.17 -4.20
N HIS A 97 -12.01 -13.32 -3.86
CA HIS A 97 -11.96 -14.51 -4.72
C HIS A 97 -13.24 -15.36 -4.74
N PHE A 98 -14.31 -14.95 -4.05
CA PHE A 98 -15.64 -15.57 -4.12
C PHE A 98 -16.63 -14.84 -5.05
N ALA A 99 -16.23 -13.76 -5.72
CA ALA A 99 -17.07 -13.11 -6.73
C ALA A 99 -16.72 -13.57 -8.16
N THR A 100 -17.27 -14.74 -8.49
CA THR A 100 -17.53 -15.33 -9.83
C THR A 100 -16.40 -15.92 -10.69
N PRO A 101 -16.68 -17.10 -11.32
CA PRO A 101 -15.83 -17.74 -12.31
C PRO A 101 -16.05 -17.14 -13.70
N PHE A 102 -14.99 -16.98 -14.48
CA PHE A 102 -15.11 -16.82 -15.92
C PHE A 102 -15.39 -18.20 -16.53
N SER A 103 -16.63 -18.42 -16.97
CA SER A 103 -16.95 -19.40 -18.02
C SER A 103 -17.24 -18.65 -19.31
N ARG A 104 -16.33 -18.79 -20.28
CA ARG A 104 -16.67 -19.08 -21.67
C ARG A 104 -15.42 -19.58 -22.40
#